data_AF-A0A944UYY5-F1
#
_entry.id   AF-A0A944UYY5-F1
#
_cell.length_a   1.000
_cell.length_b   1.000
_cell.length_c   1.000
_cell.angle_alpha   90.00
_cell.angle_beta   90.00
_cell.angle_gamma   90.00
#
_symmetry.space_group_name_H-M   'P 1'
#
loop_
_entity.id
_entity.type
_entity.pdbx_description
1 polymer ?
#
loop_
_entity_poly.entity_id
_entity_poly.type
_entity_poly.pdbx_seq_one_letter_code
_entity_poly.pdbx_strand_id
1 'polypeptide(L)' 'MVINIDITSDVMCPWCIIGFKRLQKAMKKFKDAVEFKIHWQPFELNPRMQDE' A
#
# COMPACT_ATOMS: atom_id res chain seq x y z
N MET A 1 13.16 15.68 -3.77
CA MET A 1 13.29 14.78 -2.59
C MET A 1 12.69 13.44 -2.97
N VAL A 2 13.31 12.32 -2.60
CA VAL A 2 12.78 10.98 -2.90
C VAL A 2 12.26 10.34 -1.61
N ILE A 3 11.01 9.87 -1.62
CA ILE A 3 10.41 9.12 -0.51
C ILE A 3 10.16 7.69 -0.98
N ASN A 4 10.74 6.73 -0.26
CA ASN A 4 10.46 5.32 -0.43
C ASN A 4 9.27 4.94 0.46
N ILE A 5 8.31 4.20 -0.09
CA ILE A 5 7.11 3.75 0.59
C ILE A 5 7.00 2.24 0.44
N ASP A 6 7.20 1.52 1.54
CA ASP A 6 6.91 0.09 1.62
C ASP A 6 5.44 -0.11 2.02
N ILE A 7 4.68 -0.81 1.17
CA ILE A 7 3.25 -1.09 1.38
C ILE A 7 3.08 -2.57 1.70
N THR A 8 2.73 -2.87 2.95
CA THR A 8 2.29 -4.20 3.38
C THR A 8 0.80 -4.38 3.08
N SER A 9 0.45 -5.35 2.23
CA SER A 9 -0.94 -5.55 1.79
C SER A 9 -1.28 -7.01 1.61
N ASP A 10 -2.52 -7.35 1.96
CA ASP A 10 -3.20 -8.61 1.63
C ASP A 10 -4.26 -8.34 0.55
N VAL A 11 -4.48 -9.31 -0.33
CA VAL A 11 -5.54 -9.32 -1.35
C VAL A 11 -6.95 -9.40 -0.75
N MET A 12 -7.11 -10.03 0.41
CA MET A 12 -8.40 -10.19 1.10
C MET A 12 -8.80 -8.95 1.92
N CYS A 13 -7.92 -7.96 2.02
CA CYS A 13 -8.08 -6.77 2.86
C CYS A 13 -8.83 -5.64 2.12
N PRO A 14 -10.12 -5.38 2.40
CA PRO A 14 -10.85 -4.28 1.75
C PRO A 14 -10.29 -2.90 2.13
N TRP A 15 -9.68 -2.78 3.30
CA TRP A 15 -9.08 -1.53 3.76
C TRP A 15 -7.77 -1.21 3.05
N CYS A 16 -7.03 -2.22 2.59
CA CYS A 16 -5.73 -2.04 1.96
C CYS A 16 -5.88 -1.30 0.63
N ILE A 17 -6.92 -1.61 -0.17
CA ILE A 17 -7.24 -0.86 -1.38
C ILE A 17 -7.77 0.57 -1.09
N ILE A 18 -8.55 0.75 -0.01
CA ILE A 18 -9.02 2.08 0.40
C ILE A 18 -7.82 2.95 0.83
N GLY A 19 -6.89 2.38 1.61
CA GLY A 19 -5.66 3.00 2.05
C GLY A 19 -4.78 3.41 0.86
N PHE A 20 -4.56 2.51 -0.09
CA PHE A 20 -3.78 2.81 -1.30
C PHE A 20 -4.40 3.96 -2.12
N LYS A 21 -5.73 3.97 -2.31
CA LYS A 21 -6.42 5.09 -2.99
C LYS A 21 -6.25 6.43 -2.25
N ARG A 22 -6.25 6.42 -0.91
CA ARG A 22 -5.97 7.63 -0.11
C ARG A 22 -4.52 8.08 -0.27
N LEU A 23 -3.58 7.14 -0.25
CA LEU A 23 -2.15 7.42 -0.49
C LEU A 23 -1.93 8.02 -1.88
N GLN A 24 -2.52 7.44 -2.93
CA GLN A 24 -2.45 7.98 -4.30
C GLN A 24 -2.96 9.42 -4.39
N LYS A 25 -4.06 9.75 -3.70
CA LYS A 25 -4.56 11.13 -3.62
C LYS A 25 -3.55 12.07 -2.96
N ALA A 26 -2.91 11.64 -1.87
CA ALA A 26 -1.87 12.42 -1.20
C ALA A 26 -0.65 12.61 -2.11
N MET A 27 -0.14 11.55 -2.74
CA MET A 27 0.99 11.61 -3.66
C MET A 27 0.73 12.58 -4.82
N LYS A 28 -0.49 12.58 -5.38
CA LYS A 28 -0.89 13.52 -6.43
C LYS A 28 -0.80 14.99 -5.99
N LYS A 29 -1.03 15.30 -4.71
CA LYS A 29 -0.92 16.65 -4.15
C LYS A 29 0.54 17.14 -4.08
N PHE A 30 1.50 16.23 -3.97
CA PHE A 30 2.92 16.56 -3.77
C PHE A 30 3.83 16.19 -4.95
N LYS A 31 3.23 15.81 -6.09
CA LYS A 31 3.94 15.29 -7.28
C LYS A 31 5.05 16.20 -7.82
N ASP A 32 4.96 17.52 -7.59
CA ASP A 32 5.90 18.49 -8.15
C ASP A 32 7.12 18.73 -7.22
N ALA A 33 7.06 18.26 -5.97
CA ALA A 33 8.12 18.44 -4.97
C ALA A 33 8.78 17.12 -4.53
N VAL A 34 8.05 16.01 -4.65
CA VAL A 34 8.47 14.71 -4.14
C VAL A 34 8.34 13.65 -5.23
N GLU A 35 9.43 12.91 -5.43
CA GLU A 35 9.41 11.66 -6.17
C GLU A 35 9.10 10.51 -5.19
N PHE A 36 8.12 9.68 -5.53
CA PHE A 36 7.70 8.56 -4.70
C PHE A 36 8.10 7.24 -5.34
N LYS A 37 8.77 6.36 -4.59
CA LYS A 37 9.08 5.00 -5.00
C LYS A 37 8.31 4.03 -4.12
N ILE A 38 7.47 3.21 -4.73
CA ILE A 38 6.62 2.25 -4.02
C ILE A 38 7.23 0.86 -4.14
N HIS A 39 7.30 0.17 -3.01
CA HIS A 39 7.68 -1.23 -2.93
C HIS A 39 6.58 -1.99 -2.19
N TRP A 40 6.20 -3.16 -2.72
CA TRP A 40 5.09 -3.94 -2.19
C TRP A 40 5.62 -5.10 -1.36
N GLN A 41 5.09 -5.23 -0.14
CA GLN A 41 5.35 -6.34 0.77
C GLN A 41 4.07 -7.19 0.86
N PRO A 42 4.09 -8.45 0.41
CA PRO A 42 2.94 -9.33 0.54
C PRO A 42 2.66 -9.60 2.03
N PHE A 43 1.38 -9.69 2.37
CA PHE A 43 0.91 -10.03 3.71
C PHE A 43 -0.27 -10.97 3.64
N GLU A 44 -0.39 -11.84 4.63
CA GLU A 44 -1.51 -12.75 4.80
C GLU A 44 -2.16 -12.49 6.16
N LEU A 45 -3.40 -11.97 6.14
CA LEU A 45 -4.20 -11.65 7.31
C LEU A 45 -4.65 -12.90 8.05
N ASN A 46 -4.95 -13.97 7.32
CA ASN A 46 -5.30 -15.27 7.89
C ASN A 46 -4.36 -16.38 7.39
N PRO A 47 -3.18 -16.55 8.03
CA PRO A 47 -2.23 -17.62 7.71
C PRO A 47 -2.77 -19.06 7.83
N ARG A 48 -3.95 -19.24 8.44
CA ARG A 48 -4.57 -20.55 8.68
C ARG A 48 -5.76 -20.80 7.75
N MET A 49 -5.94 -19.99 6.70
CA MET A 49 -7.05 -20.14 5.75
C MET A 49 -7.07 -21.53 5.08
N GLN A 50 -5.94 -22.24 5.04
CA GLN A 50 -5.85 -23.60 4.48
C GLN A 50 -6.51 -24.67 5.36
N ASP A 51 -6.72 -24.39 6.66
CA ASP A 51 -7.25 -25.36 7.64
C ASP A 51 -8.78 -25.26 7.84
N GLU A 52 -9.46 -24.36 7.11
CA GLU A 52 -10.92 -24.12 7.16
C GLU A 52 -11.70 -24.77 6.01
#